data_AF-A0A660NG96-F1
#
_entry.id   AF-A0A660NG96-F1
#
_cell.length_a   1.000
_cell.length_b   1.000
_cell.length_c   1.000
_cell.angle_alpha   90.00
_cell.angle_beta   90.00
_cell.angle_gamma   90.00
#
_symmetry.space_group_name_H-M   'P 1'
#
loop_
_entity.id
_entity.type
_entity.pdbx_description
1 polymer ?
#
loop_
_entity_poly.entity_id
_entity_poly.type
_entity_poly.pdbx_seq_one_letter_code
_entity_poly.pdbx_strand_id
1 'polypeptide(L)'
;TQPRTVCWRIDHRFEVSGLAKFIHEHGLTGWLYRVLEPGCVREGDEVVLVERPNATMSLADLLALQREHRPDPARLQAASELPGLAQVIGQRFASRAAWLRDNR
;
A
#
# COMPACT_ATOMS: atom_id res chain seq x y z
N THR A 1 4.09 -4.28 4.55
CA THR A 1 4.05 -5.07 3.30
C THR A 1 3.11 -4.49 2.26
N GLN A 2 1.93 -3.99 2.63
CA GLN A 2 0.99 -3.40 1.66
C GLN A 2 0.03 -2.42 2.36
N PRO A 3 -0.53 -1.44 1.63
CA PRO A 3 -1.69 -0.69 2.09
C PRO A 3 -2.87 -1.64 2.35
N ARG A 4 -3.70 -1.31 3.34
CA ARG A 4 -4.94 -2.07 3.55
C ARG A 4 -5.94 -1.75 2.43
N THR A 5 -6.52 -2.79 1.82
CA THR A 5 -7.64 -2.60 0.91
C THR A 5 -8.90 -2.26 1.69
N VAL A 6 -9.49 -1.10 1.41
CA VAL A 6 -10.79 -0.70 1.96
C VAL A 6 -11.90 -1.40 1.18
N CYS A 7 -12.94 -1.86 1.86
CA CYS A 7 -14.07 -2.54 1.23
C CYS A 7 -15.40 -2.09 1.86
N TRP A 8 -16.50 -2.36 1.15
CA TRP A 8 -17.87 -2.00 1.54
C TRP A 8 -18.29 -2.47 2.93
N ARG A 9 -17.63 -3.50 3.50
CA ARG A 9 -17.90 -3.96 4.87
C ARG A 9 -17.64 -2.89 5.93
N ILE A 10 -16.83 -1.88 5.62
CA ILE A 10 -16.65 -0.71 6.50
C ILE A 10 -17.97 0.08 6.57
N ASP A 11 -18.57 0.42 5.43
CA ASP A 11 -19.85 1.13 5.37
C ASP A 11 -20.93 0.36 6.13
N HIS A 12 -21.02 -0.96 5.93
CA HIS A 12 -21.99 -1.80 6.65
C HIS A 12 -21.71 -1.86 8.16
N ARG A 13 -20.45 -1.91 8.59
CA ARG A 13 -20.10 -1.98 10.01
C ARG A 13 -20.46 -0.70 10.77
N PHE A 14 -20.30 0.44 10.11
CA PHE A 14 -20.52 1.76 10.73
C PHE A 14 -21.87 2.38 10.35
N GLU A 15 -22.64 1.73 9.48
CA GLU A 15 -23.93 2.23 8.96
C GLU A 15 -23.82 3.61 8.29
N VAL A 16 -22.65 3.88 7.68
CA VAL A 16 -22.37 5.14 6.95
C VAL A 16 -22.07 4.83 5.49
N SER A 17 -23.03 5.17 4.63
CA SER A 17 -22.87 5.05 3.17
C SER A 17 -21.72 5.93 2.66
N GLY A 18 -20.82 5.36 1.88
CA GLY A 18 -19.69 6.07 1.27
C GLY A 18 -18.45 6.19 2.15
N LEU A 19 -18.45 5.63 3.37
CA LEU A 19 -17.30 5.72 4.27
C LEU A 19 -16.05 5.05 3.70
N ALA A 20 -16.17 3.88 3.07
CA ALA A 20 -15.07 3.18 2.41
C ALA A 20 -14.49 4.00 1.27
N LYS A 21 -15.36 4.66 0.50
CA LYS A 21 -14.95 5.57 -0.59
C LYS A 21 -14.18 6.76 -0.03
N PHE A 22 -14.71 7.41 1.01
CA PHE A 22 -14.04 8.51 1.70
C PHE A 22 -12.64 8.11 2.20
N ILE A 23 -12.54 6.98 2.91
CA ILE A 23 -11.25 6.47 3.39
C ILE A 23 -10.26 6.24 2.23
N HIS A 24 -10.73 5.67 1.12
CA HIS A 24 -9.90 5.41 -0.06
C HIS A 24 -9.41 6.71 -0.73
N GLU A 25 -10.32 7.66 -0.97
CA GLU A 25 -10.02 8.95 -1.59
C GLU A 25 -9.02 9.76 -0.77
N HIS A 26 -9.17 9.74 0.57
CA HIS A 26 -8.28 10.45 1.49
C HIS A 26 -7.05 9.63 1.92
N GLY A 27 -6.89 8.39 1.48
CA GLY A 27 -5.73 7.55 1.82
C GLY A 27 -5.65 7.11 3.29
N LEU A 28 -6.78 7.11 4.02
CA LEU A 28 -6.88 6.80 5.45
C LEU A 28 -6.91 5.28 5.73
N THR A 29 -6.23 4.48 4.91
CA THR A 29 -6.45 3.04 4.86
C THR A 29 -5.64 2.27 5.91
N GLY A 30 -4.55 2.85 6.41
CA GLY A 30 -3.55 2.12 7.19
C GLY A 30 -2.80 1.08 6.35
N TRP A 31 -2.06 0.18 7.00
CA TRP A 31 -1.26 -0.84 6.33
C TRP A 31 -1.22 -2.16 7.09
N LEU A 32 -0.69 -3.18 6.41
CA LEU A 32 -0.46 -4.50 6.98
C LEU A 32 1.04 -4.75 7.18
N TYR A 33 1.36 -5.52 8.22
CA TYR A 33 2.68 -6.07 8.50
C TYR A 33 2.77 -7.53 8.07
N ARG A 34 4.00 -8.01 7.88
CA ARG A 34 4.32 -9.43 7.85
C ARG A 34 5.18 -9.73 9.06
N VAL A 35 4.88 -10.84 9.73
CA VAL A 35 5.72 -11.35 10.82
C VAL A 35 6.99 -11.92 10.20
N LEU A 36 8.14 -11.34 10.55
CA LEU A 36 9.45 -11.86 10.13
C LEU A 36 9.90 -12.98 11.07
N GLU A 37 9.75 -12.73 12.37
CA GLU A 37 10.04 -13.66 13.44
C GLU A 37 8.83 -13.69 14.40
N PRO A 38 8.23 -14.86 14.65
CA PRO A 38 7.15 -14.98 15.64
C PRO A 38 7.63 -14.69 17.06
N GLY A 39 6.76 -14.10 17.87
CA GLY A 39 7.05 -13.78 19.26
C GLY A 39 5.80 -13.32 20.01
N CYS A 40 5.99 -12.82 21.22
CA CYS A 40 4.92 -12.29 22.05
C CYS A 40 4.98 -10.76 22.08
N VAL A 41 3.82 -10.12 22.00
CA VAL A 41 3.63 -8.69 22.21
C VAL A 41 2.51 -8.47 23.21
N ARG A 42 2.59 -7.39 23.97
CA ARG A 42 1.60 -7.00 24.99
C ARG A 42 1.21 -5.54 24.81
N GLU A 43 0.07 -5.17 25.37
CA GLU A 43 -0.33 -3.77 25.46
C GLU A 43 0.70 -2.99 26.28
N GLY A 44 1.10 -1.82 25.77
CA GLY A 44 2.14 -0.99 26.36
C GLY A 44 3.55 -1.26 25.84
N ASP A 45 3.78 -2.34 25.07
CA ASP A 45 5.06 -2.55 24.41
C ASP A 45 5.34 -1.45 23.37
N GLU A 46 6.60 -1.03 23.27
CA GLU A 46 7.01 -0.01 22.30
C GLU A 46 7.18 -0.59 20.90
N VAL A 47 6.77 0.20 19.89
CA VAL A 47 7.06 -0.08 18.48
C VAL A 47 8.26 0.77 18.06
N VAL A 48 9.43 0.15 17.96
CA VAL A 48 10.68 0.83 17.59
C VAL A 48 11.01 0.57 16.13
N LEU A 49 11.34 1.64 15.40
CA LEU A 49 11.83 1.53 14.02
C LEU A 49 13.29 1.08 14.02
N VAL A 50 13.54 -0.17 13.63
CA VAL A 50 14.90 -0.73 13.52
C VAL A 50 15.56 -0.39 12.18
N GLU A 51 14.80 -0.46 11.09
CA GLU A 51 15.30 -0.25 9.74
C GLU A 51 14.31 0.50 8.86
N ARG A 52 14.84 1.23 7.85
CA ARG A 52 14.05 1.92 6.83
C ARG A 52 14.66 1.68 5.44
N PRO A 53 14.49 0.48 4.86
CA PRO A 53 15.07 0.15 3.56
C PRO A 53 14.53 1.03 2.41
N ASN A 54 13.30 1.54 2.55
CA ASN A 54 12.64 2.39 1.56
C ASN A 54 12.60 3.86 2.02
N ALA A 55 13.76 4.50 2.14
CA ALA A 55 13.87 5.83 2.76
C ALA A 55 13.07 6.94 2.04
N THR A 56 12.92 6.85 0.72
CA THR A 56 12.29 7.88 -0.12
C THR A 56 10.86 7.55 -0.55
N MET A 57 10.31 6.41 -0.12
CA MET A 57 8.99 5.95 -0.51
C MET A 57 8.13 5.73 0.72
N SER A 58 7.25 6.69 1.02
CA SER A 58 6.26 6.55 2.08
C SER A 58 5.04 5.74 1.62
N LEU A 59 4.19 5.35 2.57
CA LEU A 59 2.90 4.74 2.25
C LEU A 59 2.00 5.69 1.45
N ALA A 60 2.05 6.99 1.73
CA ALA A 60 1.28 8.00 1.03
C ALA A 60 1.74 8.12 -0.44
N ASP A 61 3.05 8.09 -0.69
CA ASP A 61 3.61 8.11 -2.06
C ASP A 61 3.17 6.88 -2.86
N LEU A 62 3.21 5.70 -2.24
CA LEU A 62 2.77 4.45 -2.85
C LEU A 62 1.28 4.49 -3.22
N LEU A 63 0.43 5.01 -2.33
CA LEU A 63 -1.01 5.18 -2.57
C LEU A 63 -1.28 6.22 -3.67
N ALA A 64 -0.53 7.32 -3.68
CA ALA A 64 -0.64 8.34 -4.72
C ALA A 64 -0.26 7.75 -6.10
N LEU A 65 0.86 7.04 -6.18
CA LEU A 65 1.32 6.37 -7.41
C LEU A 65 0.30 5.34 -7.90
N GLN A 66 -0.36 4.61 -6.99
CA GLN A 66 -1.41 3.66 -7.35
C GLN A 66 -2.62 4.35 -8.00
N ARG A 67 -3.02 5.53 -7.51
CA ARG A 67 -4.21 6.26 -7.98
C ARG A 67 -3.99 7.13 -9.22
N GLU A 68 -2.75 7.53 -9.48
CA GLU A 68 -2.38 8.34 -10.64
C GLU A 68 -2.91 7.67 -11.92
N HIS A 69 -3.61 8.37 -12.82
CA HIS A 69 -4.29 7.73 -13.96
C HIS A 69 -3.29 7.11 -14.96
N ARG A 70 -2.20 7.82 -15.24
CA ARG A 70 -1.09 7.38 -16.09
C ARG A 70 0.27 7.80 -15.50
N PRO A 71 0.73 7.14 -14.44
CA PRO A 71 2.04 7.41 -13.88
C PRO A 71 3.15 7.05 -14.86
N ASP A 72 4.33 7.63 -14.65
CA ASP A 72 5.55 7.21 -15.34
C ASP A 72 5.78 5.69 -15.13
N PRO A 73 5.87 4.88 -16.20
CA PRO A 73 6.16 3.46 -16.10
C PRO A 73 7.47 3.15 -15.35
N ALA A 74 8.47 4.04 -15.40
CA ALA A 74 9.71 3.86 -14.67
C ALA A 74 9.48 3.94 -13.15
N ARG A 75 8.65 4.87 -12.69
CA ARG A 75 8.27 5.01 -11.27
C ARG A 75 7.50 3.77 -10.77
N LEU A 76 6.58 3.24 -11.58
CA LEU A 76 5.85 2.01 -11.24
C LEU A 76 6.79 0.79 -11.16
N GLN A 77 7.73 0.68 -12.10
CA GLN A 77 8.71 -0.41 -12.09
C GLN A 77 9.59 -0.35 -10.83
N ALA A 78 10.16 0.82 -10.52
CA ALA A 78 10.95 0.99 -9.30
C ALA A 78 10.14 0.66 -8.04
N ALA A 79 8.88 1.10 -7.98
CA ALA A 79 8.00 0.76 -6.86
C ALA A 79 7.66 -0.73 -6.75
N SER A 80 7.67 -1.48 -7.87
CA SER A 80 7.40 -2.92 -7.87
C SER A 80 8.49 -3.76 -7.19
N GLU A 81 9.69 -3.19 -7.08
CA GLU A 81 10.90 -3.85 -6.57
C GLU A 81 11.25 -3.43 -5.13
N LEU A 82 10.40 -2.63 -4.48
CA LEU A 82 10.65 -2.15 -3.12
C LEU A 82 10.80 -3.31 -2.13
N PRO A 83 11.91 -3.36 -1.37
CA PRO A 83 12.10 -4.34 -0.31
C PRO A 83 10.92 -4.43 0.66
N GLY A 84 10.40 -5.63 0.88
CA GLY A 84 9.32 -5.91 1.83
C GLY A 84 7.90 -5.61 1.31
N LEU A 85 7.74 -5.20 0.05
CA LEU A 85 6.43 -5.09 -0.58
C LEU A 85 5.80 -6.47 -0.80
N ALA A 86 4.49 -6.58 -0.60
CA ALA A 86 3.76 -7.82 -0.89
C ALA A 86 3.87 -8.15 -2.39
N GLN A 87 4.21 -9.41 -2.70
CA GLN A 87 4.44 -9.86 -4.08
C GLN A 87 3.29 -9.52 -5.02
N VAL A 88 2.03 -9.67 -4.57
CA VAL A 88 0.84 -9.36 -5.38
C VAL A 88 0.76 -7.87 -5.77
N ILE A 89 1.22 -6.97 -4.91
CA ILE A 89 1.25 -5.53 -5.20
C ILE A 89 2.40 -5.21 -6.16
N GLY A 90 3.58 -5.79 -5.93
CA GLY A 90 4.72 -5.67 -6.83
C GLY A 90 4.37 -6.14 -8.25
N GLN A 91 3.77 -7.33 -8.38
CA GLN A 91 3.30 -7.86 -9.67
C GLN A 91 2.30 -6.92 -10.35
N ARG A 92 1.33 -6.37 -9.61
CA ARG A 92 0.35 -5.42 -10.17
C ARG A 92 1.03 -4.16 -10.72
N PHE A 93 2.03 -3.62 -10.01
CA PHE A 93 2.77 -2.45 -10.47
C PHE A 93 3.62 -2.75 -11.70
N ALA A 94 4.31 -3.90 -11.72
CA ALA A 94 5.09 -4.34 -12.88
C ALA A 94 4.21 -4.56 -14.11
N SER A 95 3.07 -5.27 -13.98
CA SER A 95 2.11 -5.47 -15.07
C SER A 95 1.58 -4.14 -15.61
N ARG A 96 1.27 -3.19 -14.71
CA ARG A 96 0.78 -1.86 -15.11
C ARG A 96 1.87 -1.04 -15.81
N ALA A 97 3.12 -1.13 -15.35
CA ALA A 97 4.26 -0.46 -15.99
C ALA A 97 4.47 -0.99 -17.41
N ALA A 98 4.47 -2.31 -17.60
CA ALA A 98 4.58 -2.94 -18.92
C ALA A 98 3.45 -2.48 -19.85
N TRP A 99 2.19 -2.56 -19.39
CA TRP A 99 1.05 -2.13 -20.20
C TRP A 99 1.14 -0.66 -20.63
N LEU A 100 1.57 0.26 -19.75
CA LEU A 100 1.72 1.68 -20.07
C LEU A 100 2.88 1.97 -21.05
N ARG A 101 3.90 1.12 -21.12
CA ARG A 101 4.97 1.22 -22.13
C ARG A 101 4.45 0.82 -23.51
N ASP A 102 3.63 -0.23 -23.56
CA ASP A 102 3.09 -0.79 -24.80
C ASP A 102 1.91 0.02 -25.37
N ASN A 103 1.23 0.82 -24.54
CA ASN A 103 -0.01 1.54 -24.89
C ASN A 103 0.13 3.06 -24.69
N ARG A 104 1.29 3.62 -25.06
CA ARG A 104 1.60 5.04 -24.85
C ARG A 104 0.90 5.96 -25.85
#